data_AF-A0A1V2UN39-F1
#
_entry.id   AF-A0A1V2UN39-F1
#
_cell.length_a   1.000
_cell.length_b   1.000
_cell.length_c   1.000
_cell.angle_alpha   90.00
_cell.angle_beta   90.00
_cell.angle_gamma   90.00
#
_symmetry.space_group_name_H-M   'P 1'
#
loop_
_entity.id
_entity.type
_entity.pdbx_description
1 polymer ?
#
loop_
_entity_poly.entity_id
_entity_poly.type
_entity_poly.pdbx_seq_one_letter_code
_entity_poly.pdbx_strand_id
1 'polypeptide(L)'
;MKKKWLVQVSIGILLALFTTIGMKKINVPTEKARQIAFLKAHEKEITEYIKSFSSQDGKITFDWETTAVNTGIAFSKPVLIVKFDISDSSKSEYNNRGYVLRVKTDLKKLNKIRELMVLNDPIYSNIQEGIND
;
A
#
# COMPACT_ATOMS: atom_id res chain seq x y z
N MET A 1 20.67 -28.61 -60.80
CA MET A 1 21.27 -27.77 -59.73
C MET A 1 20.28 -26.69 -59.31
N LYS A 2 20.44 -26.07 -58.13
CA LYS A 2 19.58 -25.07 -57.46
C LYS A 2 18.56 -25.61 -56.44
N LYS A 3 19.06 -26.09 -55.30
CA LYS A 3 18.28 -26.33 -54.07
C LYS A 3 19.16 -26.09 -52.83
N LYS A 4 19.76 -24.90 -52.70
CA LYS A 4 20.60 -24.54 -51.55
C LYS A 4 20.38 -23.11 -51.02
N TRP A 5 19.36 -22.39 -51.50
CA TRP A 5 19.22 -20.94 -51.22
C TRP A 5 17.96 -20.57 -50.43
N LEU A 6 17.37 -21.51 -49.68
CA LEU A 6 16.26 -21.21 -48.76
C LEU A 6 16.50 -21.69 -47.32
N VAL A 7 17.52 -22.52 -47.08
CA VAL A 7 17.80 -23.07 -45.74
C VAL A 7 18.64 -22.12 -44.88
N GLN A 8 19.34 -21.16 -45.49
CA GLN A 8 20.27 -20.28 -44.76
C GLN A 8 19.61 -19.00 -44.22
N VAL A 9 18.50 -18.57 -44.81
CA VAL A 9 17.75 -17.37 -44.35
C VAL A 9 16.85 -17.70 -43.15
N SER A 10 16.36 -18.94 -43.03
CA SER A 10 15.48 -19.34 -41.93
C SER A 10 16.18 -19.51 -40.58
N ILE A 11 17.47 -19.89 -40.57
CA ILE A 11 18.26 -20.01 -39.34
C ILE A 11 18.66 -18.64 -38.75
N GLY A 12 18.85 -17.62 -39.60
CA GLY A 12 19.15 -16.26 -39.13
C GLY A 12 17.99 -15.59 -38.40
N ILE A 13 16.75 -15.85 -38.82
CA ILE A 13 15.55 -15.27 -38.20
C ILE A 13 15.23 -15.95 -36.85
N LEU A 14 15.55 -17.23 -36.70
CA LEU A 14 15.29 -17.96 -35.44
C LEU A 14 16.27 -17.56 -34.32
N LEU A 15 17.50 -17.15 -34.65
CA LEU A 15 18.48 -16.62 -33.69
C LEU A 15 18.24 -15.15 -33.33
N ALA A 16 17.58 -14.36 -34.19
CA ALA A 16 17.20 -12.99 -33.91
C ALA A 16 16.03 -12.85 -32.91
N LEU A 17 15.29 -13.93 -32.63
CA LEU A 17 14.24 -13.95 -31.61
C LEU A 17 14.79 -14.25 -30.19
N PHE A 18 16.02 -14.74 -30.07
CA PHE A 18 16.65 -14.98 -28.76
C PHE A 18 17.50 -13.81 -28.26
N THR A 19 17.75 -12.78 -29.08
CA THR A 19 18.53 -11.61 -28.67
C THR A 19 17.73 -10.52 -27.97
N THR A 20 16.39 -10.65 -27.89
CA THR A 20 15.53 -9.75 -27.10
C THR A 20 14.98 -10.39 -25.82
N ILE A 21 15.36 -11.63 -25.49
CA ILE A 21 15.23 -12.14 -24.11
C ILE A 21 16.39 -11.58 -23.26
N GLY A 22 16.65 -10.29 -23.42
CA GLY A 22 17.52 -9.50 -22.57
C GLY A 22 16.86 -9.39 -21.21
N MET A 23 17.46 -10.04 -20.22
CA MET A 23 17.00 -10.15 -18.84
C MET A 23 15.53 -10.54 -18.69
N LYS A 24 15.30 -11.78 -18.26
CA LYS A 24 14.22 -12.06 -17.31
C LYS A 24 14.45 -11.09 -16.15
N LYS A 25 13.83 -9.90 -16.20
CA LYS A 25 13.67 -9.05 -15.03
C LYS A 25 12.95 -9.96 -14.07
N ILE A 26 13.68 -10.54 -13.13
CA ILE A 26 13.08 -11.09 -11.92
C ILE A 26 12.21 -9.93 -11.47
N ASN A 27 10.89 -10.08 -11.60
CA ASN A 27 9.94 -9.00 -11.35
C ASN A 27 9.88 -8.85 -9.83
N VAL A 28 11.02 -8.46 -9.24
CA VAL A 28 11.16 -8.12 -7.84
C VAL A 28 10.11 -7.05 -7.63
N PRO A 29 9.08 -7.33 -6.82
CA PRO A 29 8.03 -6.35 -6.60
C PRO A 29 8.70 -5.07 -6.15
N THR A 30 8.26 -3.93 -6.70
CA THR A 30 8.77 -2.63 -6.26
C THR A 30 8.61 -2.52 -4.75
N GLU A 31 9.46 -1.72 -4.09
CA GLU A 31 9.38 -1.55 -2.63
C GLU A 31 7.95 -1.12 -2.21
N LYS A 32 7.30 -0.25 -2.99
CA LYS A 32 5.89 0.11 -2.81
C LYS A 32 4.95 -1.10 -2.92
N ALA A 33 5.12 -1.97 -3.91
CA ALA A 33 4.30 -3.18 -4.06
C ALA A 33 4.48 -4.15 -2.89
N ARG A 34 5.70 -4.28 -2.34
CA ARG A 34 5.95 -5.09 -1.13
C ARG A 34 5.24 -4.51 0.10
N GLN A 35 5.26 -3.20 0.24
CA GLN A 35 4.57 -2.50 1.33
C GLN A 35 3.05 -2.65 1.24
N ILE A 36 2.48 -2.48 0.04
CA ILE A 36 1.05 -2.71 -0.21
C ILE A 36 0.68 -4.17 0.09
N ALA A 37 1.48 -5.13 -0.37
CA ALA A 37 1.25 -6.55 -0.11
C ALA A 37 1.29 -6.87 1.40
N PHE A 38 2.25 -6.29 2.12
CA PHE A 38 2.32 -6.40 3.58
C PHE A 38 1.07 -5.86 4.27
N LEU A 39 0.59 -4.68 3.88
CA LEU A 39 -0.62 -4.08 4.46
C LEU A 39 -1.87 -4.92 4.15
N LYS A 40 -2.04 -5.38 2.90
CA LYS A 40 -3.15 -6.27 2.51
C LYS A 40 -3.12 -7.60 3.26
N ALA A 41 -1.93 -8.16 3.50
CA ALA A 41 -1.80 -9.38 4.30
C ALA A 41 -2.26 -9.20 5.76
N HIS A 42 -2.26 -7.97 6.27
CA HIS A 42 -2.74 -7.62 7.61
C HIS A 42 -4.06 -6.84 7.57
N GLU A 43 -4.78 -6.86 6.45
CA GLU A 43 -6.02 -6.06 6.28
C GLU A 43 -7.03 -6.37 7.39
N LYS A 44 -7.17 -7.64 7.78
CA LYS A 44 -8.05 -8.05 8.88
C LYS A 44 -7.68 -7.40 10.22
N GLU A 45 -6.41 -7.49 10.64
CA GLU A 45 -5.91 -6.88 11.90
C GLU A 45 -6.12 -5.36 11.88
N ILE A 46 -5.84 -4.73 10.74
CA ILE A 46 -5.99 -3.29 10.56
C ILE A 46 -7.47 -2.88 10.62
N THR A 47 -8.35 -3.62 9.93
CA THR A 47 -9.80 -3.38 9.93
C THR A 47 -10.39 -3.54 11.33
N GLU A 48 -9.99 -4.58 12.07
CA GLU A 48 -10.43 -4.79 13.46
C GLU A 48 -10.00 -3.61 14.37
N TYR A 49 -8.76 -3.13 14.22
CA TYR A 49 -8.29 -1.94 14.92
C TYR A 49 -9.11 -0.69 14.58
N ILE A 50 -9.35 -0.39 13.30
CA ILE A 50 -10.13 0.78 12.89
C ILE A 50 -11.57 0.69 13.41
N LYS A 51 -12.20 -0.48 13.38
CA LYS A 51 -13.55 -0.70 13.92
C LYS A 51 -13.63 -0.49 15.43
N SER A 52 -12.58 -0.86 16.16
CA SER A 52 -12.51 -0.58 17.61
C SER A 52 -12.44 0.93 17.90
N PHE A 53 -11.97 1.70 16.93
CA PHE A 53 -11.80 3.14 17.01
C PHE A 53 -13.05 3.94 16.56
N SER A 54 -13.69 3.58 15.44
CA SER A 54 -14.68 4.44 14.76
C SER A 54 -16.15 4.04 14.87
N SER A 55 -16.48 3.02 15.68
CA SER A 55 -17.71 2.22 15.66
C SER A 55 -17.58 0.92 14.85
N GLN A 56 -18.07 -0.19 15.42
CA GLN A 56 -17.84 -1.55 14.92
C GLN A 56 -18.55 -1.86 13.59
N ASP A 57 -19.51 -1.03 13.20
CA ASP A 57 -20.48 -1.24 12.12
C ASP A 57 -20.14 -0.54 10.79
N GLY A 58 -19.17 0.39 10.78
CA GLY A 58 -18.76 1.07 9.55
C GLY A 58 -18.05 0.17 8.52
N LYS A 59 -18.27 0.47 7.23
CA LYS A 59 -17.52 -0.12 6.11
C LYS A 59 -16.23 0.66 5.90
N ILE A 60 -15.09 -0.03 5.92
CA ILE A 60 -13.77 0.58 5.74
C ILE A 60 -13.32 0.35 4.30
N THR A 61 -12.85 1.41 3.64
CA THR A 61 -12.28 1.37 2.28
C THR A 61 -10.88 1.95 2.31
N PHE A 62 -9.88 1.16 1.91
CA PHE A 62 -8.48 1.60 1.82
C PHE A 62 -8.13 2.08 0.42
N ASP A 63 -7.43 3.22 0.34
CA ASP A 63 -6.75 3.65 -0.89
C ASP A 63 -5.30 3.14 -0.86
N TRP A 64 -5.10 1.89 -1.24
CA TRP A 64 -3.79 1.23 -1.21
C TRP A 64 -2.72 1.97 -2.02
N GLU A 65 -3.09 2.70 -3.06
CA GLU A 65 -2.12 3.42 -3.90
C GLU A 65 -1.52 4.63 -3.19
N THR A 66 -2.15 5.10 -2.12
CA THR A 66 -1.58 6.13 -1.24
C THR A 66 -0.51 5.60 -0.29
N THR A 67 -0.24 4.29 -0.31
CA THR A 67 0.80 3.68 0.54
C THR A 67 2.15 4.35 0.32
N ALA A 68 2.71 4.88 1.39
CA ALA A 68 4.00 5.58 1.38
C ALA A 68 4.75 5.42 2.71
N VAL A 69 6.05 5.68 2.68
CA VAL A 69 6.85 5.84 3.89
C VAL A 69 6.79 7.29 4.32
N ASN A 70 6.30 7.56 5.54
CA ASN A 70 6.29 8.89 6.13
C ASN A 70 7.48 9.06 7.07
N THR A 71 8.28 10.10 6.83
CA THR A 71 9.44 10.52 7.62
C THR A 71 9.19 11.83 8.39
N GLY A 72 7.96 12.34 8.37
CA GLY A 72 7.60 13.75 8.58
C GLY A 72 7.62 14.27 10.02
N ILE A 73 8.23 13.55 10.98
CA ILE A 73 8.45 14.07 12.33
C ILE A 73 9.94 13.98 12.62
N ALA A 74 10.57 15.15 12.89
CA ALA A 74 11.96 15.23 13.30
C ALA A 74 12.22 14.27 14.47
N PHE A 75 13.31 13.50 14.38
CA PHE A 75 13.72 12.51 15.39
C PHE A 75 12.80 11.29 15.57
N SER A 76 11.81 11.08 14.70
CA SER A 76 10.98 9.86 14.70
C SER A 76 11.48 8.80 13.70
N LYS A 77 11.22 7.52 14.01
CA LYS A 77 11.47 6.44 13.06
C LYS A 77 10.44 6.51 11.91
N PRO A 78 10.85 6.35 10.64
CA PRO A 78 9.92 6.29 9.51
C PRO A 78 8.86 5.20 9.70
N VAL A 79 7.64 5.46 9.25
CA VAL A 79 6.50 4.53 9.34
C VAL A 79 5.79 4.40 7.99
N LEU A 80 5.05 3.32 7.78
CA LEU A 80 4.14 3.25 6.64
C LEU A 80 2.88 4.07 6.93
N ILE A 81 2.35 4.69 5.89
CA ILE A 81 1.05 5.34 5.91
C ILE A 81 0.19 4.83 4.77
N VAL A 82 -1.12 4.76 5.00
CA VAL A 82 -2.13 4.48 3.97
C VAL A 82 -3.41 5.27 4.30
N LYS A 83 -4.09 5.80 3.29
CA LYS A 83 -5.37 6.47 3.47
C LYS A 83 -6.51 5.48 3.49
N PHE A 84 -7.54 5.80 4.27
CA PHE A 84 -8.78 5.05 4.28
C PHE A 84 -9.97 5.96 4.59
N ASP A 85 -11.14 5.48 4.21
CA ASP A 85 -12.42 6.10 4.55
C ASP A 85 -13.34 5.10 5.23
N ILE A 86 -14.27 5.64 6.01
CA ILE A 86 -15.36 4.90 6.63
C ILE A 86 -16.66 5.37 5.99
N SER A 87 -17.52 4.44 5.59
CA SER A 87 -18.89 4.71 5.15
C SER A 87 -19.88 3.90 5.98
N ASP A 88 -21.15 4.30 5.94
CA ASP A 88 -22.28 3.55 6.50
C ASP A 88 -22.17 3.26 8.01
N SER A 89 -21.33 4.00 8.74
CA SER A 89 -21.31 3.95 10.21
C SER A 89 -22.58 4.58 10.78
N SER A 90 -23.14 3.99 11.83
CA SER A 90 -24.20 4.59 12.67
C SER A 90 -23.80 5.95 13.26
N LYS A 91 -22.50 6.18 13.43
CA LYS A 91 -21.95 7.47 13.87
C LYS A 91 -21.42 8.24 12.67
N SER A 92 -22.27 9.10 12.11
CA SER A 92 -21.96 9.86 10.89
C SER A 92 -20.72 10.75 11.02
N GLU A 93 -20.33 11.14 12.23
CA GLU A 93 -19.10 11.92 12.50
C GLU A 93 -17.82 11.23 11.98
N TYR A 94 -17.82 9.90 11.84
CA TYR A 94 -16.69 9.16 11.32
C TYR A 94 -16.68 9.01 9.79
N ASN A 95 -17.80 9.27 9.12
CA ASN A 95 -17.93 8.95 7.69
C ASN A 95 -17.18 9.96 6.80
N ASN A 96 -16.54 9.48 5.73
CA ASN A 96 -15.96 10.26 4.63
C ASN A 96 -14.98 11.39 5.06
N ARG A 97 -14.05 11.09 5.97
CA ARG A 97 -13.09 12.08 6.51
C ARG A 97 -11.71 12.04 5.84
N GLY A 98 -11.41 11.03 5.02
CA GLY A 98 -10.10 10.85 4.41
C GLY A 98 -9.00 10.62 5.44
N TYR A 99 -9.19 9.64 6.33
CA TYR A 99 -8.25 9.31 7.39
C TYR A 99 -6.89 8.85 6.86
N VAL A 100 -5.87 8.97 7.71
CA VAL A 100 -4.55 8.39 7.46
C VAL A 100 -4.24 7.41 8.58
N LEU A 101 -3.98 6.15 8.22
CA LEU A 101 -3.47 5.15 9.13
C LEU A 101 -1.94 5.16 9.11
N ARG A 102 -1.30 5.32 10.27
CA ARG A 102 0.13 5.04 10.46
C ARG A 102 0.31 3.60 10.92
N VAL A 103 1.20 2.88 10.24
CA VAL A 103 1.56 1.50 10.55
C VAL A 103 3.04 1.44 10.89
N LYS A 104 3.35 1.24 12.17
CA LYS A 104 4.72 1.07 12.63
C LYS A 104 5.15 -0.36 12.38
N THR A 105 6.14 -0.53 11.50
CA THR A 105 6.71 -1.84 11.15
C THR A 105 8.20 -1.69 10.86
N ASP A 106 8.90 -2.80 10.71
CA ASP A 106 10.23 -2.81 10.15
C ASP A 106 10.15 -2.66 8.62
N LEU A 107 10.49 -1.48 8.08
CA LEU A 107 10.34 -1.21 6.65
C LEU A 107 11.20 -2.11 5.75
N LYS A 108 12.28 -2.70 6.27
CA LYS A 108 13.14 -3.60 5.49
C LYS A 108 12.61 -5.04 5.52
N LYS A 109 12.07 -5.46 6.68
CA LYS A 109 11.62 -6.85 6.90
C LYS A 109 10.14 -7.07 6.58
N LEU A 110 9.29 -6.07 6.81
CA LEU A 110 7.83 -6.11 6.61
C LEU A 110 7.21 -7.42 7.13
N ASN A 111 7.47 -7.75 8.39
CA ASN A 111 7.12 -9.07 8.95
C ASN A 111 6.07 -9.03 10.06
N LYS A 112 5.86 -7.88 10.71
CA LYS A 112 4.82 -7.70 11.73
C LYS A 112 4.44 -6.24 11.91
N ILE A 113 3.19 -6.00 12.21
CA ILE A 113 2.72 -4.72 12.74
C ILE A 113 3.20 -4.60 14.19
N ARG A 114 3.70 -3.41 14.56
CA ARG A 114 4.13 -3.10 15.93
C ARG A 114 3.17 -2.15 16.62
N GLU A 115 2.55 -1.26 15.86
CA GLU A 115 1.67 -0.21 16.36
C GLU A 115 0.82 0.32 15.20
N LEU A 116 -0.43 0.67 15.50
CA LEU A 116 -1.37 1.30 14.59
C LEU A 116 -1.83 2.61 15.22
N MET A 117 -1.99 3.64 14.39
CA MET A 117 -2.51 4.94 14.81
C MET A 117 -3.34 5.56 13.70
N VAL A 118 -4.57 5.96 14.00
CA VAL A 118 -5.39 6.78 13.10
C VAL A 118 -5.05 8.26 13.30
N LEU A 119 -4.81 8.99 12.22
CA LEU A 119 -4.70 10.45 12.21
C LEU A 119 -5.98 11.08 11.66
N ASN A 120 -6.21 12.35 11.98
CA ASN A 120 -7.44 13.11 11.68
C ASN A 120 -8.68 12.48 12.33
N ASP A 121 -8.50 11.96 13.53
CA ASP A 121 -9.56 11.46 14.39
C ASP A 121 -10.52 12.60 14.80
N PRO A 122 -11.84 12.47 14.58
CA PRO A 122 -12.82 13.46 15.06
C PRO A 122 -12.72 13.73 16.56
N ILE A 123 -12.28 12.78 17.39
CA ILE A 123 -12.05 12.99 18.83
C ILE A 123 -10.97 14.05 19.07
N TYR A 124 -9.88 14.05 18.29
CA TYR A 124 -8.81 15.06 18.42
C TYR A 124 -9.21 16.41 17.81
N SER A 125 -10.06 16.42 16.78
CA SER A 125 -10.62 17.65 16.22
C SER A 125 -11.57 18.35 17.20
N ASN A 126 -12.39 17.59 17.93
CA ASN A 126 -13.35 18.13 18.90
C ASN A 126 -12.69 18.65 20.19
N ILE A 127 -11.50 18.17 20.56
CA ILE A 127 -10.74 18.69 21.71
C ILE A 127 -10.13 20.07 21.41
N GLN A 128 -9.82 20.39 20.16
CA GLN A 128 -9.29 21.72 19.80
C GLN A 128 -10.36 22.82 19.77
N GLU A 129 -11.62 22.48 19.53
CA GLU A 129 -12.71 23.46 19.55
C GLU A 129 -13.03 23.95 20.98
N GLY A 130 -12.82 23.13 22.02
CA GLY A 130 -13.08 23.51 23.41
C GLY A 130 -11.95 24.23 24.15
N ILE A 131 -10.84 24.57 23.49
CA ILE A 131 -9.70 25.29 24.08
C ILE A 131 -9.69 26.77 23.66
N ASN A 132 -10.55 27.17 22.73
CA ASN A 132 -10.62 28.54 22.21
C ASN A 132 -11.81 29.36 22.73
N ASP A 133 -12.50 28.90 23.78
CA ASP A 133 -13.56 29.65 24.48
C ASP A 133 -13.06 30.23 25.81
#